data_AF-A0A975P3C1-F1
#
_entry.id   AF-A0A975P3C1-F1
#
_cell.length_a   1.000
_cell.length_b   1.000
_cell.length_c   1.000
_cell.angle_alpha   90.00
_cell.angle_beta   90.00
_cell.angle_gamma   90.00
#
_symmetry.space_group_name_H-M   'P 1'
#
loop_
_entity.id
_entity.type
_entity.pdbx_description
1 polymer ?
#
loop_
_entity_poly.entity_id
_entity_poly.type
_entity_poly.pdbx_seq_one_letter_code
_entity_poly.pdbx_strand_id
1 'polypeptide(L)'
;MRKAPNLSISPEKVFFIIAKSRQSDSSATESDLIADSSDDMAEDHSKITDRSELSGFIRGLNVDEQIDLVALMWLGRGDGDLDNWRDLRAEASRAHNNRTASYLIGTPMLADYLEEALTQFGKSFEDFEEHL
;
A
#
# COMPACT_ATOMS: atom_id res chain seq x y z
N MET A 1 21.46 17.92 1.75
CA MET A 1 20.54 16.78 1.54
C MET A 1 19.87 16.50 2.88
N ARG A 2 18.54 16.61 2.96
CA ARG A 2 17.81 16.24 4.18
C ARG A 2 17.90 14.72 4.32
N LYS A 3 18.27 14.22 5.51
CA LYS A 3 18.32 12.79 5.76
C LYS A 3 16.89 12.32 6.01
N ALA A 4 16.38 11.42 5.17
CA ALA A 4 15.07 10.84 5.37
C ALA A 4 15.02 10.10 6.73
N PRO A 5 13.88 10.12 7.44
CA PRO A 5 13.73 9.39 8.68
C PRO A 5 13.84 7.87 8.44
N ASN A 6 14.16 7.12 9.49
CA ASN A 6 14.26 5.67 9.37
C ASN A 6 12.87 5.03 9.30
N LEU A 7 12.72 4.07 8.40
CA LEU A 7 11.56 3.19 8.30
C LEU A 7 11.90 1.85 8.95
N SER A 8 10.95 1.32 9.71
CA SER A 8 10.90 -0.04 10.25
C SER A 8 10.49 -1.03 9.16
N ILE A 9 9.62 -0.61 8.23
CA ILE A 9 9.30 -1.38 7.02
C ILE A 9 10.37 -1.18 5.94
N SER A 10 10.83 -2.28 5.33
CA SER A 10 11.74 -2.18 4.19
C SER A 10 11.00 -1.66 2.96
N PRO A 11 11.65 -0.81 2.13
CA PRO A 11 11.03 -0.32 0.90
C PRO A 11 10.60 -1.45 -0.04
N GLU A 12 11.32 -2.57 -0.06
CA GLU A 12 10.98 -3.77 -0.85
C GLU A 12 9.57 -4.30 -0.54
N LYS A 13 9.23 -4.36 0.76
CA LYS A 13 7.89 -4.79 1.19
C LYS A 13 6.82 -3.78 0.76
N VAL A 14 7.14 -2.49 0.78
CA VAL A 14 6.23 -1.43 0.31
C VAL A 14 6.02 -1.54 -1.21
N PHE A 15 7.08 -1.77 -1.98
CA PHE A 15 6.97 -1.98 -3.43
C PHE A 15 6.16 -3.23 -3.79
N PHE A 16 6.32 -4.33 -3.04
CA PHE A 16 5.47 -5.51 -3.20
C PHE A 16 3.99 -5.18 -2.99
N ILE A 17 3.66 -4.40 -1.95
CA ILE A 17 2.30 -3.94 -1.67
C ILE A 17 1.77 -3.04 -2.79
N ILE A 18 2.59 -2.11 -3.31
CA ILE A 18 2.24 -1.25 -4.44
C ILE A 18 1.89 -2.10 -5.67
N ALA A 19 2.76 -3.03 -6.05
CA ALA A 19 2.55 -3.91 -7.20
C ALA A 19 1.27 -4.74 -7.08
N LYS A 20 1.02 -5.33 -5.90
CA LYS A 20 -0.19 -6.11 -5.63
C LYS A 20 -1.46 -5.26 -5.57
N SER A 21 -1.39 -4.04 -5.04
CA SER A 21 -2.52 -3.10 -5.03
C SER A 21 -2.92 -2.71 -6.45
N ARG A 22 -1.96 -2.45 -7.35
CA ARG A 22 -2.25 -2.12 -8.76
C ARG A 22 -2.94 -3.25 -9.52
N GLN A 23 -2.51 -4.50 -9.30
CA GLN A 23 -3.16 -5.68 -9.91
C GLN A 23 -4.63 -5.81 -9.48
N SER A 24 -4.92 -5.48 -8.22
CA SER A 24 -6.28 -5.50 -7.68
C SER A 24 -7.16 -4.38 -8.25
N ASP A 25 -6.57 -3.22 -8.57
CA ASP A 25 -7.29 -2.04 -9.09
C ASP A 25 -7.51 -2.12 -10.61
N SER A 26 -6.52 -2.57 -11.39
CA SER A 26 -6.63 -2.70 -12.86
C SER A 26 -7.70 -3.69 -13.29
N SER A 27 -7.93 -4.72 -12.49
CA SER A 27 -8.97 -5.71 -12.74
C SER A 27 -10.39 -5.13 -12.55
N ALA A 28 -10.56 -4.03 -11.79
CA ALA A 28 -11.88 -3.42 -11.57
C ALA A 28 -12.42 -2.66 -12.80
N THR A 29 -11.54 -2.10 -13.64
CA THR A 29 -11.94 -1.32 -14.83
C THR A 29 -12.29 -2.15 -16.06
N GLU A 30 -11.86 -3.42 -16.12
CA GLU A 30 -12.26 -4.33 -17.21
C GLU A 30 -13.68 -4.87 -17.03
N SER A 31 -14.11 -5.12 -15.79
CA SER A 31 -15.44 -5.72 -15.53
C SER A 31 -16.62 -4.76 -15.72
N ASP A 32 -16.43 -3.44 -15.63
CA ASP A 32 -17.53 -2.47 -15.84
C ASP A 32 -17.87 -2.28 -17.34
N LEU A 33 -17.06 -2.84 -18.26
CA LEU A 33 -17.25 -2.72 -19.70
C LEU A 33 -17.84 -3.99 -20.37
N ILE A 34 -18.01 -5.09 -19.63
CA ILE A 34 -18.39 -6.42 -20.19
C ILE A 34 -19.68 -6.98 -19.54
N ALA A 35 -20.51 -6.12 -18.95
CA ALA A 35 -21.74 -6.53 -18.26
C ALA A 35 -22.92 -6.95 -19.18
N ASP A 36 -22.66 -7.54 -20.36
CA ASP A 36 -23.72 -8.15 -21.20
C ASP A 36 -23.28 -9.42 -21.97
N SER A 37 -22.50 -10.29 -21.32
CA SER A 37 -22.35 -11.67 -21.80
C SER A 37 -22.34 -12.62 -20.62
N SER A 38 -23.39 -13.42 -20.51
CA SER A 38 -23.59 -14.44 -19.49
C SER A 38 -22.57 -15.57 -19.63
N ASP A 39 -21.41 -15.45 -18.99
CA ASP A 39 -20.55 -16.58 -18.57
C ASP A 39 -19.46 -16.07 -17.61
N ASP A 40 -19.73 -15.94 -16.30
CA ASP A 40 -18.72 -15.31 -15.42
C ASP A 40 -18.77 -15.72 -13.94
N MET A 41 -18.12 -16.85 -13.64
CA MET A 41 -17.86 -17.29 -12.25
C MET A 41 -16.36 -17.48 -11.98
N ALA A 42 -15.48 -17.09 -12.91
CA ALA A 42 -14.03 -17.25 -12.75
C ALA A 42 -13.31 -15.95 -12.36
N GLU A 43 -13.81 -14.79 -12.79
CA GLU A 43 -13.13 -13.50 -12.59
C GLU A 43 -13.26 -12.94 -11.16
N ASP A 44 -14.39 -13.14 -10.50
CA ASP A 44 -14.62 -12.70 -9.10
C ASP A 44 -13.69 -13.42 -8.11
N HIS A 45 -13.44 -14.72 -8.32
CA HIS A 45 -12.56 -15.51 -7.47
C HIS A 45 -11.10 -15.06 -7.54
N SER A 46 -10.61 -14.59 -8.70
CA SER A 46 -9.23 -14.09 -8.83
C SER A 46 -9.02 -12.81 -8.02
N LYS A 47 -9.91 -11.82 -8.17
CA LYS A 47 -9.87 -10.56 -7.40
C LYS A 47 -9.95 -10.79 -5.89
N ILE A 48 -10.84 -11.68 -5.46
CA ILE A 48 -10.99 -12.06 -4.04
C ILE A 48 -9.70 -12.73 -3.54
N THR A 49 -9.04 -13.54 -4.36
CA THR A 49 -7.78 -14.20 -4.02
C THR A 49 -6.64 -13.19 -3.87
N ASP A 50 -6.49 -12.25 -4.80
CA ASP A 50 -5.43 -11.22 -4.76
C ASP A 50 -5.58 -10.29 -3.55
N ARG A 51 -6.81 -9.85 -3.24
CA ARG A 51 -7.11 -9.05 -2.04
C ARG A 51 -6.86 -9.83 -0.74
N SER A 52 -7.17 -11.13 -0.73
CA SER A 52 -6.91 -12.00 0.41
C SER A 52 -5.41 -12.20 0.65
N GLU A 53 -4.63 -12.41 -0.42
CA GLU A 53 -3.18 -12.52 -0.37
C GLU A 53 -2.54 -11.23 0.16
N LEU A 54 -2.91 -10.07 -0.40
CA LEU A 54 -2.44 -8.77 0.06
C LEU A 54 -2.82 -8.53 1.53
N SER A 55 -4.04 -8.90 1.93
CA SER A 55 -4.47 -8.82 3.33
C SER A 55 -3.67 -9.73 4.24
N GLY A 56 -3.33 -10.94 3.79
CA GLY A 56 -2.48 -11.88 4.52
C GLY A 56 -1.08 -11.32 4.70
N PHE A 57 -0.51 -10.76 3.64
CA PHE A 57 0.81 -10.14 3.68
C PHE A 57 0.88 -8.98 4.68
N ILE A 58 -0.06 -8.03 4.62
CA ILE A 58 -0.10 -6.88 5.54
C ILE A 58 -0.31 -7.34 6.99
N ARG A 59 -1.15 -8.35 7.24
CA ARG A 59 -1.34 -8.92 8.58
C ARG A 59 -0.10 -9.65 9.11
N GLY A 60 0.74 -10.18 8.22
CA GLY A 60 2.00 -10.84 8.57
C GLY A 60 3.13 -9.87 8.92
N LEU A 61 2.98 -8.58 8.62
CA LEU A 61 3.91 -7.55 9.04
C LEU A 61 3.90 -7.37 10.56
N ASN A 62 5.04 -7.02 11.13
CA ASN A 62 5.09 -6.67 12.55
C ASN A 62 4.35 -5.33 12.81
N VAL A 63 4.07 -5.02 14.08
CA VAL A 63 3.27 -3.84 14.46
C VAL A 63 3.92 -2.53 13.97
N ASP A 64 5.24 -2.39 14.10
CA ASP A 64 5.96 -1.19 13.66
C ASP A 64 5.91 -1.02 12.13
N GLU A 65 5.99 -2.13 11.38
CA GLU A 65 5.86 -2.13 9.92
C GLU A 65 4.46 -1.74 9.47
N GLN A 66 3.41 -2.23 10.15
CA GLN A 66 2.02 -1.84 9.86
C GLN A 66 1.79 -0.36 10.17
N ILE A 67 2.36 0.15 11.26
CA ILE A 67 2.31 1.57 11.62
C ILE A 67 2.98 2.42 10.55
N ASP A 68 4.18 2.02 10.11
CA ASP A 68 4.89 2.73 9.04
C ASP A 68 4.12 2.73 7.74
N LEU A 69 3.48 1.61 7.39
CA LEU A 69 2.70 1.50 6.17
C LEU A 69 1.49 2.46 6.17
N VAL A 70 0.81 2.59 7.32
CA VAL A 70 -0.27 3.58 7.48
C VAL A 70 0.27 5.00 7.40
N ALA A 71 1.38 5.29 8.07
CA ALA A 71 2.00 6.61 8.05
C ALA A 71 2.51 7.01 6.65
N LEU A 72 3.07 6.06 5.90
CA LEU A 72 3.47 6.25 4.49
C LEU A 72 2.26 6.56 3.63
N MET A 73 1.16 5.80 3.75
CA MET A 73 -0.06 6.06 2.99
C MET A 73 -0.61 7.47 3.29
N TRP A 74 -0.66 7.90 4.55
CA TRP A 74 -1.07 9.26 4.92
C TRP A 74 -0.13 10.33 4.38
N LEU A 75 1.18 10.08 4.40
CA LEU A 75 2.18 11.00 3.87
C LEU A 75 1.98 11.24 2.37
N GLY A 76 1.85 10.16 1.59
CA GLY A 76 1.65 10.29 0.15
C GLY A 76 0.27 10.80 -0.25
N ARG A 77 -0.74 10.62 0.61
CA ARG A 77 -2.05 11.26 0.45
C ARG A 77 -2.01 12.77 0.75
N GLY A 78 -0.96 13.26 1.41
CA GLY A 78 -0.79 14.67 1.77
C GLY A 78 -1.40 15.05 3.11
N ASP A 79 -1.67 14.09 4.01
CA ASP A 79 -2.16 14.38 5.37
C ASP A 79 -1.06 14.91 6.30
N GLY A 80 0.20 14.83 5.87
CA GLY A 80 1.36 15.29 6.62
C GLY A 80 2.53 15.55 5.69
N ASP A 81 3.67 15.86 6.30
CA ASP A 81 4.92 16.11 5.59
C ASP A 81 6.06 15.28 6.20
N LEU A 82 7.15 15.15 5.45
CA LEU A 82 8.32 14.39 5.89
C LEU A 82 9.03 15.05 7.09
N ASP A 83 8.92 16.38 7.23
CA ASP A 83 9.53 17.14 8.32
C ASP A 83 8.85 16.82 9.68
N ASN A 84 7.57 16.42 9.65
CA ASN A 84 6.73 16.01 10.78
C ASN A 84 6.48 14.49 10.85
N TRP A 85 7.29 13.70 10.15
CA TRP A 85 7.15 12.24 10.06
C TRP A 85 6.95 11.54 11.42
N ARG A 86 7.71 11.97 12.44
CA ARG A 86 7.65 11.34 13.77
C ARG A 86 6.26 11.49 14.40
N ASP A 87 5.62 12.63 14.21
CA ASP A 87 4.30 12.91 14.78
C ASP A 87 3.21 12.22 13.94
N LEU A 88 3.36 12.18 12.61
CA LEU A 88 2.50 11.41 11.71
C LEU A 88 2.53 9.90 12.04
N ARG A 89 3.73 9.34 12.26
CA ARG A 89 3.92 7.95 12.69
C ARG A 89 3.34 7.69 14.08
N ALA A 90 3.47 8.63 15.01
CA ALA A 90 2.87 8.52 16.34
C ALA A 90 1.33 8.46 16.25
N GLU A 91 0.74 9.23 15.33
CA GLU A 91 -0.70 9.17 15.09
C GLU A 91 -1.13 7.83 14.46
N ALA A 92 -0.35 7.32 13.49
CA ALA A 92 -0.60 6.00 12.92
C ALA A 92 -0.50 4.89 13.98
N SER A 93 0.45 5.03 14.92
CA SER A 93 0.57 4.13 16.07
C SER A 93 -0.65 4.16 16.99
N ARG A 94 -1.23 5.35 17.23
CA ARG A 94 -2.47 5.48 18.02
C ARG A 94 -3.68 4.90 17.30
N ALA A 95 -3.74 5.02 15.97
CA ALA A 95 -4.82 4.48 15.16
C ALA A 95 -4.73 2.95 14.94
N HIS A 96 -3.53 2.37 15.09
CA HIS A 96 -3.26 0.96 14.80
C HIS A 96 -4.17 0.01 15.59
N ASN A 97 -4.80 -0.92 14.87
CA ASN A 97 -5.65 -1.96 15.45
C ASN A 97 -5.80 -3.16 14.50
N ASN A 98 -6.59 -4.17 14.89
CA ASN A 98 -6.77 -5.40 14.10
C ASN A 98 -7.40 -5.20 12.70
N ARG A 99 -7.89 -3.99 12.37
CA ARG A 99 -8.44 -3.64 11.07
C ARG A 99 -7.45 -2.90 10.15
N THR A 100 -6.18 -2.71 10.55
CA THR A 100 -5.17 -1.99 9.75
C THR A 100 -5.07 -2.52 8.32
N ALA A 101 -5.00 -3.84 8.13
CA ALA A 101 -4.93 -4.43 6.79
C ALA A 101 -6.17 -4.13 5.94
N SER A 102 -7.37 -4.24 6.53
CA SER A 102 -8.63 -3.93 5.85
C SER A 102 -8.77 -2.44 5.54
N TYR A 103 -8.26 -1.57 6.41
CA TYR A 103 -8.23 -0.13 6.20
C TYR A 103 -7.35 0.24 5.00
N LEU A 104 -6.13 -0.31 4.93
CA LEU A 104 -5.20 -0.05 3.83
C LEU A 104 -5.77 -0.57 2.50
N ILE A 105 -6.22 -1.82 2.44
CA ILE A 105 -6.78 -2.41 1.21
C ILE A 105 -8.08 -1.72 0.76
N GLY A 106 -8.85 -1.19 1.71
CA GLY A 106 -10.04 -0.40 1.42
C GLY A 106 -9.74 1.05 0.99
N THR A 107 -8.47 1.48 1.03
CA THR A 107 -8.07 2.83 0.64
C THR A 107 -7.93 2.91 -0.88
N PRO A 108 -8.73 3.73 -1.58
CA PRO A 108 -8.57 3.94 -3.01
C PRO A 108 -7.19 4.52 -3.34
N MET A 109 -6.58 4.12 -4.46
CA MET A 109 -5.27 4.60 -4.90
C MET A 109 -4.15 4.37 -3.87
N LEU A 110 -4.26 3.31 -3.06
CA LEU A 110 -3.24 2.94 -2.07
C LEU A 110 -1.85 2.88 -2.70
N ALA A 111 -1.74 2.27 -3.88
CA ALA A 111 -0.49 2.16 -4.63
C ALA A 111 0.17 3.53 -4.87
N ASP A 112 -0.61 4.51 -5.34
CA ASP A 112 -0.11 5.82 -5.73
C ASP A 112 0.33 6.62 -4.50
N TYR A 113 -0.41 6.53 -3.39
CA TYR A 113 0.01 7.16 -2.13
C TYR A 113 1.29 6.55 -1.58
N LEU A 114 1.46 5.23 -1.64
CA LEU A 114 2.69 4.60 -1.16
C LEU A 114 3.90 4.96 -2.04
N GLU A 115 3.71 5.07 -3.36
CA GLU A 115 4.76 5.47 -4.30
C GLU A 115 5.18 6.93 -4.09
N GLU A 116 4.22 7.84 -3.92
CA GLU A 116 4.49 9.24 -3.60
C GLU A 116 5.25 9.38 -2.28
N ALA A 117 4.85 8.64 -1.25
CA ALA A 117 5.55 8.63 0.02
C ALA A 117 7.00 8.14 -0.13
N LEU A 118 7.24 7.03 -0.84
CA LEU A 118 8.60 6.53 -1.08
C LEU A 118 9.46 7.54 -1.87
N THR A 119 8.87 8.23 -2.83
CA THR A 119 9.51 9.31 -3.59
C THR A 119 9.97 10.44 -2.66
N GLN A 120 9.13 10.86 -1.70
CA GLN A 120 9.52 11.84 -0.68
C GLN A 120 10.67 11.36 0.21
N PHE A 121 10.75 10.05 0.47
CA PHE A 121 11.88 9.42 1.17
C PHE A 121 13.14 9.28 0.30
N GLY A 122 13.09 9.69 -0.97
CA GLY A 122 14.19 9.54 -1.93
C GLY A 122 14.42 8.09 -2.33
N LYS A 123 13.37 7.27 -2.35
CA LYS A 123 13.41 5.86 -2.78
C LYS A 123 12.58 5.73 -4.04
N SER A 124 13.21 5.36 -5.15
CA SER A 124 12.50 5.09 -6.41
C SER A 124 12.31 3.60 -6.63
N PHE A 125 11.31 3.24 -7.43
CA PHE A 125 11.12 1.87 -7.90
C PHE A 125 12.28 1.41 -8.80
N GLU A 126 12.87 2.33 -9.56
CA GLU A 126 14.01 2.07 -10.45
C GLU A 126 15.26 1.66 -9.66
N ASP A 127 15.52 2.27 -8.49
CA ASP A 127 16.59 1.84 -7.58
C ASP A 127 16.41 0.40 -7.08
N PHE A 128 15.16 -0.08 -7.03
CA PHE A 128 14.81 -1.41 -6.54
C PHE A 128 14.93 -2.49 -7.62
N GLU A 129 14.56 -2.21 -8.88
CA GLU A 129 14.75 -3.15 -9.99
C GLU A 129 16.23 -3.44 -10.27
N GLU A 130 17.14 -2.49 -10.05
CA GLU A 130 18.59 -2.70 -10.25
C GLU A 130 19.24 -3.67 -9.24
N HIS A 131 18.56 -4.00 -8.14
CA HIS A 131 19.10 -4.85 -7.06
C HIS A 131 18.48 -6.26 -7.00
N LEU A 132 17.63 -6.62 -7.97
CA LEU A 132 17.08 -7.96 -8.18
C LEU A 132 17.97 -8.80 -9.11
#